data_AF-B2KYI1-F1
#
_entry.id   AF-B2KYI1-F1
#
_cell.length_a   1.000
_cell.length_b   1.000
_cell.length_c   1.000
_cell.angle_alpha   90.00
_cell.angle_beta   90.00
_cell.angle_gamma   90.00
#
_symmetry.space_group_name_H-M   'P 1'
#
loop_
_entity.id
_entity.type
_entity.pdbx_description
1 polymer ?
#
loop_
_entity_poly.entity_id
_entity_poly.type
_entity_poly.pdbx_seq_one_letter_code
_entity_poly.pdbx_strand_id
1 'polypeptide(L)' 'MAFISSGYNPAKPMEGRITDIGPHKYDEYFPPVIKKNFGKWLYHEILEPGVLLHVA' A
#
# COMPACT_ATOMS: atom_id res chain seq x y z
N MET A 1 -33.20 5.55 11.20
CA MET A 1 -32.00 4.96 10.57
C MET A 1 -31.95 3.49 10.95
N ALA A 2 -31.68 2.59 10.00
CA ALA A 2 -31.60 1.15 10.26
C ALA A 2 -30.14 0.70 10.32
N PHE A 3 -29.85 -0.30 11.15
CA PHE A 3 -28.53 -0.92 11.21
C PHE A 3 -28.38 -1.97 10.11
N ILE A 4 -27.28 -1.91 9.35
CA ILE A 4 -26.91 -2.93 8.35
C ILE A 4 -25.62 -3.58 8.81
N SER A 5 -25.64 -4.90 9.02
CA SER A 5 -24.48 -5.66 9.50
C SER A 5 -23.42 -5.83 8.42
N SER A 6 -22.14 -5.83 8.82
CA SER A 6 -21.01 -6.20 7.97
C SER A 6 -20.83 -7.72 7.77
N GLY A 7 -21.65 -8.54 8.43
CA GLY A 7 -21.49 -10.00 8.51
C GLY A 7 -20.88 -10.50 9.82
N TYR A 8 -20.51 -9.60 10.74
CA TYR A 8 -20.03 -9.94 12.08
C TYR A 8 -21.14 -10.56 12.97
N ASN A 9 -20.78 -11.59 13.75
CA ASN A 9 -21.68 -12.24 14.71
C ASN A 9 -21.33 -11.87 16.17
N PRO A 10 -22.15 -11.05 16.87
CA PRO A 10 -21.87 -10.64 18.24
C PRO A 10 -21.97 -11.78 19.26
N ALA A 11 -22.73 -12.84 18.97
CA ALA A 11 -22.83 -14.02 19.85
C ALA A 11 -21.61 -14.95 19.73
N LYS A 12 -20.85 -14.84 18.63
CA LYS A 12 -19.64 -15.62 18.37
C LYS A 12 -18.51 -14.69 17.89
N PRO A 13 -17.96 -13.86 18.78
CA PRO A 13 -17.06 -12.75 18.42
C PRO A 13 -15.68 -13.17 17.88
N MET A 14 -15.36 -14.47 17.95
CA MET A 14 -14.13 -15.04 17.41
C MET A 14 -14.32 -15.68 16.03
N GLU A 15 -15.57 -15.96 15.64
CA GLU A 15 -15.89 -16.52 14.32
C GLU A 15 -15.63 -15.48 13.24
N GLY A 16 -14.82 -15.81 12.23
CA GLY A 16 -14.46 -14.90 11.14
C GLY A 16 -13.48 -13.78 11.51
N ARG A 17 -12.88 -13.82 12.71
CA ARG A 17 -11.87 -12.82 13.12
C ARG A 17 -10.53 -13.07 12.41
N ILE A 18 -10.02 -12.03 11.76
CA ILE A 18 -8.67 -11.98 11.18
C ILE A 18 -7.85 -10.98 11.99
N THR A 19 -6.72 -11.40 12.57
CA THR A 19 -5.81 -10.54 13.36
C THR A 19 -4.36 -10.65 12.92
N ASP A 20 -3.53 -9.72 13.38
CA ASP A 20 -2.06 -9.76 13.24
C ASP A 20 -1.56 -9.78 11.78
N ILE A 21 -2.36 -9.23 10.85
CA ILE A 21 -2.09 -9.23 9.41
C ILE A 21 -0.96 -8.29 8.98
N GLY A 22 -0.65 -7.27 9.79
CA GLY A 22 0.29 -6.21 9.41
C GLY A 22 -0.20 -5.34 8.24
N PRO A 23 0.67 -4.45 7.73
CA PRO A 23 0.37 -3.67 6.53
C PRO A 23 0.57 -4.51 5.26
N HIS A 24 -0.05 -4.06 4.17
CA HIS A 24 0.30 -4.52 2.83
C HIS A 24 1.80 -4.35 2.55
N LYS A 25 2.35 -5.25 1.73
CA LYS A 25 3.77 -5.15 1.38
C LYS A 25 3.99 -3.93 0.48
N TYR A 26 5.02 -3.15 0.76
CA TYR A 26 5.26 -1.86 0.11
C TYR A 26 5.40 -1.94 -1.43
N ASP A 27 5.84 -3.08 -1.97
CA ASP A 27 6.07 -3.29 -3.41
C ASP A 27 4.82 -3.80 -4.16
N GLU A 28 3.72 -4.07 -3.46
CA GLU A 28 2.41 -4.35 -4.06
C GLU A 28 1.90 -3.17 -4.87
N TYR A 29 2.27 -1.95 -4.46
CA TYR A 29 1.78 -0.70 -5.06
C TYR A 29 2.84 0.04 -5.88
N PHE A 30 4.00 -0.58 -6.15
CA PHE A 30 5.01 0.07 -6.97
C PHE A 30 4.55 0.23 -8.42
N PRO A 31 4.70 1.44 -9.00
CA PRO A 31 4.63 1.60 -10.45
C PRO A 31 5.66 0.69 -11.14
N PRO A 32 5.38 0.17 -12.36
CA PRO A 32 6.28 -0.75 -13.04
C PRO A 32 7.73 -0.26 -13.18
N VAL A 33 7.92 1.04 -13.43
CA VAL A 33 9.25 1.68 -13.53
C VAL A 33 10.00 1.65 -12.20
N ILE A 34 9.32 1.90 -11.09
CA ILE A 34 9.93 1.87 -9.76
C ILE A 34 10.31 0.43 -9.40
N LYS A 35 9.41 -0.54 -9.63
CA LYS A 35 9.65 -1.95 -9.31
C LYS A 35 10.86 -2.52 -10.07
N LYS A 36 11.01 -2.17 -11.37
CA LYS A 36 12.13 -2.62 -12.20
C LYS A 36 13.48 -2.03 -11.75
N ASN A 37 13.46 -0.78 -11.27
CA ASN A 37 14.65 0.02 -11.02
C ASN A 37 14.96 0.20 -9.53
N PHE A 38 14.19 -0.41 -8.63
CA PHE A 38 14.36 -0.29 -7.18
C PHE A 38 15.78 -0.68 -6.76
N GLY A 39 16.48 0.24 -6.08
CA GLY A 39 17.87 0.07 -5.65
C GLY A 39 18.93 0.27 -6.75
N LYS A 40 18.55 0.71 -7.95
CA LYS A 40 19.45 0.89 -9.12
C LYS A 40 19.53 2.34 -9.63
N TRP A 41 19.14 3.31 -8.83
CA TRP A 41 19.14 4.73 -9.23
C TRP A 41 20.57 5.26 -9.33
N LEU A 42 20.86 5.99 -10.41
CA LEU A 42 22.16 6.60 -10.70
C LEU A 42 22.25 8.03 -10.15
N TYR A 43 21.28 8.88 -10.49
CA TYR A 43 21.21 10.28 -10.06
C TYR A 43 19.77 10.80 -10.13
N HIS A 44 19.57 12.01 -9.61
CA HIS A 44 18.30 12.74 -9.70
C HIS A 44 18.53 14.20 -10.10
N GLU A 45 17.51 14.80 -10.72
CA GLU A 45 17.49 16.20 -11.14
C GLU A 45 16.17 16.86 -10.70
N ILE A 46 16.25 18.15 -10.32
CA ILE A 46 15.09 18.99 -10.02
C ILE A 46 14.80 19.80 -11.29
N LEU A 47 13.68 19.50 -11.96
CA LEU A 47 13.33 20.19 -13.21
C LEU A 47 12.66 21.54 -12.93
N GLU A 48 11.78 21.57 -11.93
CA GLU A 48 11.04 22.74 -11.47
C GLU A 48 10.52 22.52 -10.03
N PRO A 49 10.02 23.55 -9.33
CA PRO A 49 9.54 23.41 -7.96
C PRO A 49 8.45 22.34 -7.82
N GLY A 50 8.77 21.25 -7.11
CA GLY A 50 7.86 20.12 -6.88
C GLY A 50 7.96 18.96 -7.88
N VAL A 51 8.84 19.04 -8.88
CA VAL A 51 9.02 17.99 -9.90
C VAL A 51 10.46 17.47 -9.90
N LEU A 52 10.60 16.15 -9.80
CA LEU A 52 11.87 15.43 -9.75
C LEU A 52 11.96 14.38 -10.85
N LEU A 53 13.14 14.24 -11.44
CA LEU A 53 13.48 13.15 -12.35
C LEU A 53 14.51 12.24 -11.68
N HIS A 54 14.27 10.93 -11.69
CA HIS A 54 15.23 9.92 -11.25
C HIS A 54 15.65 9.05 -12.44
N VAL A 55 16.95 8.83 -12.60
CA VAL A 55 17.53 8.04 -13.69
C VAL A 55 18.13 6.75 -13.13
N ALA A 56 17.88 5.62 -13.80
CA ALA A 56 18.36 4.27 -13.44
C ALA A 56 18.90 3.53 -14.67
#